data_AF-A0A1L7WYS5-F1
#
_entry.id   AF-A0A1L7WYS5-F1
#
_cell.length_a   1.000
_cell.length_b   1.000
_cell.length_c   1.000
_cell.angle_alpha   90.00
_cell.angle_beta   90.00
_cell.angle_gamma   90.00
#
_symmetry.space_group_name_H-M   'P 1'
#
loop_
_entity.id
_entity.type
_entity.pdbx_description
1 polymer ?
#
loop_
_entity_poly.entity_id
_entity_poly.type
_entity_poly.pdbx_seq_one_letter_code
_entity_poly.pdbx_strand_id
1 'polypeptide(L)'
;MMLFSTPRLAVGDFAEWDGRGPWIFTYAPPGLNCTSNPDIAGSGVVLSGVIASLFTTLAAVLIFFLDSRYLPDRAMDLVSQIHRPQQYPWPELHNKPPYQECCFPYKTQVFSDSGLTRWRSQRRALARYARCRLLLATAVTVLADAQAFIGIVLLMSVYINLPQVEMSNASLLDFQDNYFTLAVYLACLSSSSHLAALQVLKIDAHKTTTLIRVCVIVSFAIFLTVTIDLSRYCFQPGFILMERVLVYGFHMSKGAENVLEYLAPPIIMFWVFFVSVAQLLEPMRNWIFSFWLRILRYLLSPALNWLKNEKLGEKQYKQVMEPVKATIHTLLFTHPVVVLSIQVIFAGISVTCALLQKFTPAPLPTASDIAEGVGAWCSLNNPQDNAWTFGQTSALILLIVPVYSTIHTFLGEPLKNYQYVANQGTDSNRKGSVRVDPGDGDMVVQKGEMISPYDAHTRSSRTASNEWENEVV
;
A
#
# COMPACT_ATOMS: atom_id res chain seq x y z
N MET A 1 -31.96 10.41 6.29
CA MET A 1 -32.44 9.32 5.43
C MET A 1 -33.60 9.86 4.60
N MET A 2 -33.31 10.75 3.64
CA MET A 2 -34.29 11.21 2.66
C MET A 2 -34.16 10.28 1.44
N LEU A 3 -35.26 9.62 1.09
CA LEU A 3 -35.35 8.75 -0.07
C LEU A 3 -35.29 9.62 -1.33
N PHE A 4 -34.11 9.73 -1.93
CA PHE A 4 -33.95 10.22 -3.29
C PHE A 4 -34.61 9.24 -4.26
N SER A 5 -35.87 9.51 -4.61
CA SER A 5 -36.57 8.85 -5.70
C SER A 5 -36.06 9.41 -7.03
N THR A 6 -34.88 8.96 -7.47
CA THR A 6 -34.49 9.11 -8.87
C THR A 6 -35.43 8.25 -9.72
N PRO A 7 -35.94 8.75 -10.86
CA PRO A 7 -36.65 7.90 -11.80
C PRO A 7 -35.69 6.79 -12.23
N ARG A 8 -35.89 5.59 -11.69
CA ARG A 8 -35.32 4.40 -12.31
C ARG A 8 -35.92 4.39 -13.71
N LEU A 9 -35.08 4.52 -14.74
CA LEU A 9 -35.41 4.00 -16.07
C LEU A 9 -36.06 2.65 -15.81
N ALA A 10 -37.32 2.51 -16.20
CA ALA A 10 -38.14 1.37 -15.85
C ALA A 10 -37.47 0.15 -16.48
N VAL A 11 -36.65 -0.54 -15.68
CA VAL A 11 -36.02 -1.80 -16.06
C VAL A 11 -37.17 -2.79 -16.15
N GLY A 12 -37.76 -2.88 -17.35
CA GLY A 12 -38.69 -3.94 -17.71
C GLY A 12 -38.02 -5.30 -17.48
N ASP A 13 -38.84 -6.29 -17.13
CA ASP A 13 -38.43 -7.64 -16.78
C ASP A 13 -37.27 -8.14 -17.66
N PHE A 14 -36.09 -8.33 -17.05
CA PHE A 14 -34.89 -8.88 -17.66
C PHE A 14 -34.53 -8.32 -19.04
N ALA A 15 -34.62 -7.00 -19.24
CA ALA A 15 -33.98 -6.38 -20.39
C ALA A 15 -32.50 -6.84 -20.43
N GLU A 16 -32.13 -7.49 -21.52
CA GLU A 16 -30.79 -8.02 -21.76
C GLU A 16 -29.79 -6.89 -21.53
N TRP A 17 -28.89 -7.06 -20.56
CA TRP A 17 -27.87 -6.06 -20.27
C TRP A 17 -27.02 -5.85 -21.52
N ASP A 18 -27.18 -4.70 -22.14
CA ASP A 18 -26.60 -4.34 -23.44
C ASP A 18 -25.17 -3.80 -23.34
N GLY A 19 -24.59 -3.79 -22.13
CA GLY A 19 -23.26 -3.25 -21.86
C GLY A 19 -23.19 -1.73 -21.72
N ARG A 20 -24.30 -1.00 -21.86
CA ARG A 20 -24.35 0.47 -21.81
C ARG A 20 -24.72 0.92 -20.40
N GLY A 21 -23.76 0.81 -19.48
CA GLY A 21 -23.94 1.26 -18.10
C GLY A 21 -23.47 2.71 -17.88
N PRO A 22 -24.11 3.45 -16.95
CA PRO A 22 -23.68 4.80 -16.54
C PRO A 22 -22.24 4.84 -15.99
N TRP A 23 -21.69 3.69 -15.60
CA TRP A 23 -20.30 3.55 -15.19
C TRP A 23 -19.29 3.70 -16.34
N ILE A 24 -19.68 3.57 -17.62
CA ILE A 24 -18.81 3.82 -18.79
C ILE A 24 -19.18 5.13 -19.47
N PHE A 25 -20.48 5.34 -19.74
CA PHE A 25 -20.94 6.42 -20.59
C PHE A 25 -21.86 7.36 -19.81
N THR A 26 -21.63 8.66 -19.98
CA THR A 26 -22.61 9.70 -19.61
C THR A 26 -23.48 9.96 -20.84
N TYR A 27 -24.75 10.32 -20.70
CA TYR A 27 -25.58 10.70 -21.86
C TYR A 27 -25.65 12.22 -21.99
N ALA A 28 -25.65 12.72 -23.23
CA ALA A 28 -25.93 14.11 -23.55
C ALA A 28 -27.30 14.21 -24.23
N PRO A 29 -28.17 15.15 -23.81
CA PRO A 29 -29.42 15.43 -24.50
C PRO A 29 -29.19 15.91 -25.96
N PRO A 30 -30.22 15.82 -26.83
CA PRO A 30 -30.12 16.29 -28.20
C PRO A 30 -29.69 17.76 -28.27
N GLY A 31 -28.66 18.04 -29.07
CA GLY A 31 -28.11 19.39 -29.26
C GLY A 31 -27.10 19.84 -28.21
N LEU A 32 -26.83 19.04 -27.17
CA LEU A 32 -25.72 19.28 -26.24
C LEU A 32 -24.51 18.44 -26.64
N ASN A 33 -23.33 19.08 -26.61
CA ASN A 33 -22.07 18.39 -26.84
C ASN A 33 -21.58 17.75 -25.53
N CYS A 34 -20.94 16.60 -25.65
CA CYS A 34 -20.22 16.00 -24.54
C CYS A 34 -19.15 16.97 -24.03
N THR A 35 -19.28 17.39 -22.78
CA THR A 35 -18.25 18.18 -22.11
C THR A 35 -17.03 17.31 -21.86
N SER A 36 -15.86 17.94 -21.89
CA SER A 36 -14.57 17.28 -21.80
C SER A 36 -13.81 17.89 -20.62
N ASN A 37 -13.29 17.06 -19.72
CA ASN A 37 -12.48 17.51 -18.58
C ASN A 37 -11.12 16.79 -18.59
N PRO A 38 -10.12 17.36 -19.30
CA PRO A 38 -8.82 16.72 -19.46
C PRO A 38 -8.03 16.63 -18.16
N ASP A 39 -8.33 17.46 -17.15
CA ASP A 39 -7.58 17.44 -15.89
C ASP A 39 -7.97 16.26 -14.98
N ILE A 40 -9.16 15.69 -15.16
CA ILE A 40 -9.63 14.52 -14.39
C ILE A 40 -9.47 13.24 -15.21
N ALA A 41 -9.94 13.22 -16.46
CA ALA A 41 -9.96 12.02 -17.29
C ALA A 41 -9.00 12.06 -18.47
N GLY A 42 -8.07 13.00 -18.50
CA GLY A 42 -7.11 13.03 -19.59
C GLY A 42 -6.20 11.81 -19.59
N SER A 43 -5.80 11.40 -20.79
CA SER A 43 -5.05 10.16 -21.02
C SER A 43 -3.77 10.10 -20.16
N GLY A 44 -3.09 11.22 -19.98
CA GLY A 44 -1.89 11.30 -19.14
C GLY A 44 -2.16 11.04 -17.65
N VAL A 45 -3.30 11.47 -17.09
CA VAL A 45 -3.66 11.18 -15.69
C VAL A 45 -3.87 9.68 -15.50
N VAL A 46 -4.67 9.07 -16.37
CA VAL A 46 -4.99 7.63 -16.31
C VAL A 46 -3.73 6.80 -16.48
N LEU A 47 -2.93 7.09 -17.51
CA LEU A 47 -1.71 6.34 -17.80
C LEU A 47 -0.65 6.52 -16.72
N SER A 48 -0.45 7.73 -16.20
CA SER A 48 0.51 7.97 -15.12
C SER A 48 0.11 7.23 -13.83
N GLY A 49 -1.19 7.25 -13.48
CA GLY A 49 -1.73 6.49 -12.35
C GLY A 49 -1.53 4.98 -12.51
N VAL A 50 -1.82 4.43 -13.69
CA VAL A 50 -1.62 3.00 -14.02
C VAL A 50 -0.15 2.62 -13.96
N ILE A 51 0.73 3.41 -14.60
CA ILE A 51 2.17 3.14 -14.63
C ILE A 51 2.75 3.20 -13.22
N ALA A 52 2.41 4.23 -12.44
CA ALA A 52 2.83 4.34 -11.05
C ALA A 52 2.38 3.11 -10.24
N SER A 53 1.11 2.72 -10.36
CA SER A 53 0.54 1.58 -9.65
C SER A 53 1.27 0.29 -9.98
N LEU A 54 1.52 0.03 -11.27
CA LEU A 54 2.27 -1.14 -11.71
C LEU A 54 3.69 -1.13 -11.13
N PHE A 55 4.41 0.00 -11.20
CA PHE A 55 5.76 0.09 -10.64
C PHE A 55 5.80 -0.13 -9.13
N THR A 56 4.92 0.52 -8.37
CA THR A 56 4.84 0.36 -6.91
C THR A 56 4.51 -1.09 -6.54
N THR A 57 3.52 -1.69 -7.19
CA THR A 57 3.08 -3.07 -6.92
C THR A 57 4.19 -4.07 -7.29
N LEU A 58 4.82 -3.93 -8.46
CA LEU A 58 5.93 -4.81 -8.88
C LEU A 58 7.11 -4.69 -7.92
N ALA A 59 7.46 -3.48 -7.51
CA ALA A 59 8.55 -3.25 -6.58
C ALA A 59 8.25 -3.85 -5.20
N ALA A 60 7.00 -3.75 -4.70
CA ALA A 60 6.58 -4.42 -3.47
C ALA A 60 6.68 -5.95 -3.58
N VAL A 61 6.19 -6.53 -4.68
CA VAL A 61 6.29 -7.97 -4.96
C VAL A 61 7.75 -8.42 -5.03
N LEU A 62 8.63 -7.63 -5.67
CA LEU A 62 10.06 -7.90 -5.73
C LEU A 62 10.72 -7.89 -4.34
N ILE A 63 10.44 -6.89 -3.49
CA ILE A 63 10.95 -6.90 -2.10
C ILE A 63 10.44 -8.16 -1.38
N PHE A 64 9.16 -8.50 -1.52
CA PHE A 64 8.58 -9.67 -0.89
C PHE A 64 9.29 -10.98 -1.30
N PHE A 65 9.60 -11.16 -2.60
CA PHE A 65 10.35 -12.32 -3.08
C PHE A 65 11.81 -12.33 -2.62
N LEU A 66 12.46 -11.16 -2.62
CA LEU A 66 13.83 -11.03 -2.12
C LEU A 66 13.88 -11.41 -0.62
N ASP A 67 12.92 -10.93 0.16
CA ASP A 67 12.78 -11.25 1.58
C ASP A 67 12.56 -12.74 1.80
N SER A 68 11.63 -13.34 1.05
CA SER A 68 11.34 -14.77 1.14
C SER A 68 12.56 -15.64 0.79
N ARG A 69 13.42 -15.18 -0.13
CA ARG A 69 14.60 -15.95 -0.57
C ARG A 69 15.80 -15.80 0.37
N TYR A 70 16.05 -14.60 0.87
CA TYR A 70 17.26 -14.28 1.65
C TYR A 70 17.01 -14.24 3.18
N LEU A 71 15.75 -14.17 3.62
CA LEU A 71 15.31 -14.27 5.01
C LEU A 71 14.26 -15.39 5.25
N PRO A 72 14.47 -16.63 4.77
CA PRO A 72 13.51 -17.74 4.95
C PRO A 72 13.56 -18.27 6.38
N ASP A 73 13.04 -17.53 7.36
CA ASP A 73 12.78 -17.98 8.75
C ASP A 73 13.96 -18.03 9.76
N ARG A 74 15.24 -17.93 9.37
CA ARG A 74 16.36 -17.98 10.37
C ARG A 74 16.72 -16.67 11.07
N ALA A 75 16.24 -15.51 10.60
CA ALA A 75 16.56 -14.23 11.25
C ALA A 75 15.71 -13.98 12.51
N MET A 76 14.49 -14.51 12.58
CA MET A 76 13.66 -14.43 13.80
C MET A 76 14.23 -15.31 14.92
N ASP A 77 14.76 -16.49 14.59
CA ASP A 77 15.44 -17.34 15.57
C ASP A 77 16.79 -16.76 16.03
N LEU A 78 17.59 -16.16 15.14
CA LEU A 78 18.85 -15.53 15.56
C LEU A 78 18.64 -14.21 16.32
N VAL A 79 17.68 -13.37 15.94
CA VAL A 79 17.39 -12.12 16.66
C VAL A 79 16.72 -12.42 18.00
N SER A 80 15.84 -13.42 18.09
CA SER A 80 15.31 -13.87 19.39
C SER A 80 16.37 -14.55 20.26
N GLN A 81 17.41 -15.17 19.69
CA GLN A 81 18.58 -15.64 20.44
C GLN A 81 19.51 -14.51 20.88
N ILE A 82 19.64 -13.43 20.11
CA ILE A 82 20.44 -12.24 20.46
C ILE A 82 19.70 -11.31 21.45
N HIS A 83 18.37 -11.35 21.49
CA HIS A 83 17.52 -10.58 22.42
C HIS A 83 16.91 -11.39 23.56
N ARG A 84 17.24 -12.68 23.72
CA ARG A 84 17.31 -13.20 25.08
C ARG A 84 18.56 -12.55 25.68
N PRO A 85 18.46 -11.56 26.60
CA PRO A 85 19.55 -11.43 27.54
C PRO A 85 19.70 -12.83 28.11
N GLN A 86 20.83 -13.49 27.85
CA GLN A 86 21.22 -14.54 28.75
C GLN A 86 21.23 -13.83 30.12
N GLN A 87 20.17 -14.05 30.90
CA GLN A 87 20.33 -14.24 32.32
C GLN A 87 21.30 -15.42 32.42
N TYR A 88 22.58 -15.10 32.22
CA TYR A 88 23.60 -15.77 32.98
C TYR A 88 23.13 -15.60 34.42
N PRO A 89 22.84 -16.69 35.15
CA PRO A 89 22.78 -16.57 36.59
C PRO A 89 24.11 -15.92 36.97
N TRP A 90 24.06 -14.66 37.40
CA TRP A 90 25.19 -14.07 38.08
C TRP A 90 25.49 -15.05 39.21
N PRO A 91 26.63 -15.75 39.21
CA PRO A 91 27.01 -16.51 40.38
C PRO A 91 27.12 -15.47 41.48
N GLU A 92 26.33 -15.64 42.54
CA GLU A 92 26.47 -14.83 43.75
C GLU A 92 27.95 -14.74 44.10
N LEU A 93 28.45 -13.51 44.07
CA LEU A 93 29.85 -13.16 44.21
C LEU A 93 30.26 -13.39 45.67
N HIS A 94 30.44 -14.65 46.06
CA HIS A 94 31.10 -15.00 47.31
C HIS A 94 32.57 -15.35 47.04
N ASN A 95 33.42 -14.33 47.23
CA ASN A 95 34.81 -14.38 47.68
C ASN A 95 35.65 -15.58 47.21
N LYS A 96 36.23 -15.51 46.01
CA LYS A 96 37.42 -16.30 45.61
C LYS A 96 38.33 -15.53 44.63
N PRO A 97 39.63 -15.88 44.56
CA PRO A 97 40.78 -14.97 44.39
C PRO A 97 41.08 -14.60 42.91
N PRO A 98 42.10 -13.76 42.63
CA PRO A 98 42.18 -12.97 41.41
C PRO A 98 42.80 -13.74 40.23
N TYR A 99 42.32 -13.40 39.03
CA TYR A 99 42.89 -13.68 37.70
C TYR A 99 43.29 -15.14 37.40
N GLN A 100 42.32 -15.89 36.88
CA GLN A 100 42.63 -17.01 35.99
C GLN A 100 42.00 -16.70 34.63
N GLU A 101 42.85 -16.33 33.67
CA GLU A 101 42.51 -16.09 32.28
C GLU A 101 41.71 -17.28 31.73
N CYS A 102 40.39 -17.08 31.59
CA CYS A 102 39.57 -17.99 30.81
C CYS A 102 39.88 -17.75 29.33
N CYS A 103 41.02 -18.29 28.88
CA CYS A 103 41.23 -18.60 27.47
C CYS A 103 40.14 -19.59 27.06
N PHE A 104 39.01 -19.08 26.56
CA PHE A 104 38.13 -19.89 25.74
C PHE A 104 38.97 -20.36 24.56
N PRO A 105 39.18 -21.68 24.37
CA PRO A 105 39.76 -22.16 23.15
C PRO A 105 38.71 -21.92 22.06
N TYR A 106 38.79 -20.77 21.38
CA TYR A 106 38.30 -20.68 20.03
C TYR A 106 39.10 -21.72 19.26
N LYS A 107 38.55 -22.94 19.16
CA LYS A 107 38.94 -23.89 18.13
C LYS A 107 38.80 -23.11 16.83
N THR A 108 39.93 -22.65 16.33
CA THR A 108 40.08 -22.19 14.96
C THR A 108 39.68 -23.38 14.10
N GLN A 109 38.40 -23.45 13.76
CA GLN A 109 37.96 -24.33 12.69
C GLN A 109 38.70 -23.84 11.46
N VAL A 110 39.76 -24.56 11.11
CA VAL A 110 40.50 -24.37 9.87
C VAL A 110 39.47 -24.61 8.77
N PHE A 111 38.90 -23.52 8.28
CA PHE A 111 38.01 -23.55 7.13
C PHE A 111 38.84 -24.04 5.95
N SER A 112 38.49 -25.20 5.40
CA SER A 112 39.00 -25.64 4.10
C SER A 112 38.85 -24.48 3.10
N ASP A 113 39.81 -24.31 2.18
CA ASP A 113 39.78 -23.27 1.13
C ASP A 113 38.46 -23.27 0.32
N SER A 114 37.84 -24.45 0.19
CA SER A 114 36.51 -24.61 -0.41
C SER A 114 35.39 -23.93 0.39
N GLY A 115 35.48 -23.92 1.72
CA GLY A 115 34.56 -23.22 2.60
C GLY A 115 34.78 -21.70 2.59
N LEU A 116 36.04 -21.25 2.49
CA LEU A 116 36.36 -19.82 2.44
C LEU A 116 35.83 -19.15 1.14
N THR A 117 35.96 -19.82 0.00
CA THR A 117 35.42 -19.33 -1.28
C THR A 117 33.89 -19.27 -1.28
N ARG A 118 33.22 -20.31 -0.74
CA ARG A 118 31.76 -20.34 -0.57
C ARG A 118 31.28 -19.22 0.34
N TRP A 119 31.96 -19.00 1.47
CA TRP A 119 31.64 -17.94 2.42
C TRP A 119 31.83 -16.53 1.82
N ARG A 120 32.92 -16.29 1.07
CA ARG A 120 33.13 -15.02 0.34
C ARG A 120 32.07 -14.79 -0.74
N SER A 121 31.58 -15.85 -1.39
CA SER A 121 30.48 -15.76 -2.35
C SER A 121 29.17 -15.37 -1.65
N GLN A 122 28.84 -16.03 -0.54
CA GLN A 122 27.64 -15.72 0.26
C GLN A 122 27.66 -14.29 0.83
N ARG A 123 28.79 -13.81 1.36
CA ARG A 123 28.91 -12.42 1.84
C ARG A 123 28.65 -11.41 0.72
N ARG A 124 29.20 -11.65 -0.48
CA ARG A 124 28.97 -10.77 -1.64
C ARG A 124 27.51 -10.78 -2.08
N ALA A 125 26.84 -11.94 -2.03
CA ALA A 125 25.41 -12.03 -2.32
C ALA A 125 24.56 -11.29 -1.28
N LEU A 126 24.85 -11.45 0.02
CA LEU A 126 24.14 -10.79 1.11
C LEU A 126 24.31 -9.25 1.06
N ALA A 127 25.51 -8.77 0.75
CA ALA A 127 25.78 -7.35 0.59
C ALA A 127 25.02 -6.73 -0.59
N ARG A 128 24.97 -7.45 -1.73
CA ARG A 128 24.14 -7.03 -2.88
C ARG A 128 22.66 -7.02 -2.53
N TYR A 129 22.18 -8.06 -1.85
CA TYR A 129 20.80 -8.11 -1.37
C TYR A 129 20.46 -6.94 -0.45
N ALA A 130 21.29 -6.64 0.56
CA ALA A 130 21.07 -5.54 1.48
C ALA A 130 21.00 -4.19 0.75
N ARG A 131 21.90 -3.95 -0.22
CA ARG A 131 21.88 -2.74 -1.06
C ARG A 131 20.62 -2.67 -1.92
N CYS A 132 20.29 -3.75 -2.64
CA CYS A 132 19.09 -3.79 -3.48
C CYS A 132 17.81 -3.60 -2.65
N ARG A 133 17.72 -4.25 -1.49
CA ARG A 133 16.59 -4.11 -0.58
C ARG A 133 16.45 -2.68 -0.09
N LEU A 134 17.54 -2.04 0.34
CA LEU A 134 17.51 -0.65 0.81
C LEU A 134 17.03 0.29 -0.29
N LEU A 135 17.61 0.19 -1.48
CA LEU A 135 17.23 1.02 -2.63
C LEU A 135 15.78 0.81 -3.05
N LEU A 136 15.35 -0.45 -3.15
CA LEU A 136 13.98 -0.79 -3.52
C LEU A 136 13.00 -0.34 -2.44
N ALA A 137 13.36 -0.48 -1.16
CA ALA A 137 12.53 0.02 -0.06
C ALA A 137 12.36 1.54 -0.11
N THR A 138 13.44 2.29 -0.33
CA THR A 138 13.36 3.75 -0.51
C THR A 138 12.51 4.13 -1.71
N ALA A 139 12.72 3.48 -2.86
CA ALA A 139 11.94 3.74 -4.07
C ALA A 139 10.44 3.46 -3.87
N VAL A 140 10.11 2.29 -3.33
CA VAL A 140 8.73 1.88 -3.02
C VAL A 140 8.09 2.86 -2.06
N THR A 141 8.82 3.29 -1.02
CA THR A 141 8.32 4.25 -0.03
C THR A 141 7.96 5.58 -0.67
N VAL A 142 8.83 6.14 -1.52
CA VAL A 142 8.58 7.44 -2.16
C VAL A 142 7.44 7.33 -3.17
N LEU A 143 7.39 6.25 -3.96
CA LEU A 143 6.30 6.01 -4.91
C LEU A 143 4.95 5.81 -4.19
N ALA A 144 4.97 5.08 -3.08
CA ALA A 144 3.82 4.86 -2.21
C ALA A 144 3.28 6.21 -1.68
N ASP A 145 4.15 7.03 -1.07
CA ASP A 145 3.77 8.35 -0.55
C ASP A 145 3.19 9.23 -1.69
N ALA A 146 3.85 9.27 -2.86
CA ALA A 146 3.37 10.02 -4.02
C ALA A 146 1.98 9.57 -4.50
N GLN A 147 1.72 8.26 -4.53
CA GLN A 147 0.42 7.72 -4.89
C GLN A 147 -0.68 8.16 -3.93
N ALA A 148 -0.44 8.07 -2.62
CA ALA A 148 -1.41 8.50 -1.62
C ALA A 148 -1.79 9.98 -1.81
N PHE A 149 -0.81 10.85 -2.04
CA PHE A 149 -1.07 12.27 -2.32
C PHE A 149 -1.82 12.48 -3.64
N ILE A 150 -1.42 11.80 -4.73
CA ILE A 150 -2.12 11.88 -6.01
C ILE A 150 -3.58 11.44 -5.86
N GLY A 151 -3.83 10.35 -5.13
CA GLY A 151 -5.17 9.87 -4.85
C GLY A 151 -6.02 10.90 -4.08
N ILE A 152 -5.47 11.53 -3.04
CA ILE A 152 -6.15 12.59 -2.29
C ILE A 152 -6.44 13.80 -3.17
N VAL A 153 -5.44 14.27 -3.93
CA VAL A 153 -5.59 15.44 -4.81
C VAL A 153 -6.66 15.17 -5.85
N LEU A 154 -6.65 13.98 -6.46
CA LEU A 154 -7.65 13.58 -7.45
C LEU A 154 -9.07 13.53 -6.85
N LEU A 155 -9.24 12.98 -5.64
CA LEU A 155 -10.54 13.04 -4.95
C LEU A 155 -10.96 14.49 -4.66
N MET A 156 -10.05 15.32 -4.17
CA MET A 156 -10.32 16.73 -3.90
C MET A 156 -10.71 17.50 -5.17
N SER A 157 -10.03 17.26 -6.29
CA SER A 157 -10.36 17.86 -7.59
C SER A 157 -11.79 17.52 -8.02
N VAL A 158 -12.25 16.30 -7.77
CA VAL A 158 -13.63 15.91 -8.04
C VAL A 158 -14.60 16.69 -7.15
N TYR A 159 -14.33 16.78 -5.84
CA TYR A 159 -15.16 17.56 -4.90
C TYR A 159 -15.20 19.06 -5.20
N ILE A 160 -14.11 19.65 -5.69
CA ILE A 160 -14.04 21.07 -6.05
C ILE A 160 -14.87 21.36 -7.32
N ASN A 161 -14.96 20.40 -8.25
CA ASN A 161 -15.70 20.58 -9.50
C ASN A 161 -17.20 20.29 -9.35
N LEU A 162 -17.64 19.67 -8.25
CA LEU A 162 -19.04 19.36 -7.98
C LEU A 162 -20.00 20.57 -8.03
N PRO A 163 -19.68 21.72 -7.39
CA PRO A 163 -20.54 22.91 -7.44
C PRO A 163 -20.72 23.49 -8.85
N GLN A 164 -19.74 23.31 -9.74
CA GLN A 164 -19.84 23.78 -11.12
C GLN A 164 -20.89 22.98 -11.90
N VAL A 165 -21.02 21.69 -11.59
CA VAL A 165 -22.03 20.81 -12.18
C VAL A 165 -23.42 21.14 -11.64
N GLU A 166 -23.53 21.42 -10.34
CA GLU A 166 -24.80 21.73 -9.65
C GLU A 166 -25.51 22.97 -10.22
N MET A 167 -24.76 24.01 -10.63
CA MET A 167 -25.35 25.21 -11.24
C MET A 167 -25.97 24.98 -12.63
N SER A 168 -25.60 23.90 -13.32
CA SER A 168 -26.09 23.62 -14.68
C SER A 168 -27.39 22.82 -14.70
N ASN A 169 -27.63 21.97 -13.69
CA ASN A 169 -28.78 21.06 -13.61
C ASN A 169 -29.42 21.13 -12.21
N ALA A 170 -30.30 22.11 -12.01
CA ALA A 170 -30.81 22.55 -10.71
C ALA A 170 -31.68 21.56 -9.89
N SER A 171 -31.71 20.26 -10.21
CA SER A 171 -32.62 19.31 -9.52
C SER A 171 -32.02 18.01 -9.01
N LEU A 172 -30.77 17.67 -9.32
CA LEU A 172 -30.14 16.48 -8.76
C LEU A 172 -28.61 16.63 -8.70
N LEU A 173 -28.02 16.49 -7.51
CA LEU A 173 -26.58 16.24 -7.37
C LEU A 173 -26.28 14.88 -8.01
N ASP A 174 -25.92 14.91 -9.29
CA ASP A 174 -25.68 13.68 -10.03
C ASP A 174 -24.21 13.29 -9.93
N PHE A 175 -23.86 12.57 -8.85
CA PHE A 175 -22.55 11.93 -8.66
C PHE A 175 -22.31 10.74 -9.61
N GLN A 176 -23.13 10.60 -10.65
CA GLN A 176 -23.14 9.47 -11.58
C GLN A 176 -22.29 9.73 -12.84
N ASP A 177 -21.57 10.85 -12.88
CA ASP A 177 -20.74 11.17 -14.02
C ASP A 177 -19.60 10.15 -14.20
N ASN A 178 -19.29 9.80 -15.44
CA ASN A 178 -18.23 8.86 -15.78
C ASN A 178 -16.86 9.40 -15.30
N TYR A 179 -16.63 10.71 -15.32
CA TYR A 179 -15.43 11.35 -14.74
C TYR A 179 -15.29 11.04 -13.24
N PHE A 180 -16.39 11.10 -12.48
CA PHE A 180 -16.41 10.78 -11.05
C PHE A 180 -16.06 9.31 -10.81
N THR A 181 -16.67 8.41 -11.59
CA THR A 181 -16.41 6.96 -11.49
C THR A 181 -14.96 6.60 -11.84
N LEU A 182 -14.39 7.23 -12.88
CA LEU A 182 -12.98 7.02 -13.25
C LEU A 182 -12.06 7.47 -12.12
N ALA A 183 -12.36 8.62 -11.51
CA ALA A 183 -11.60 9.14 -10.41
C ALA A 183 -11.61 8.19 -9.20
N VAL A 184 -12.77 7.60 -8.88
CA VAL A 184 -12.87 6.58 -7.83
C VAL A 184 -12.00 5.36 -8.17
N TYR A 185 -12.02 4.85 -9.41
CA TYR A 185 -11.15 3.73 -9.80
C TYR A 185 -9.67 4.07 -9.69
N LEU A 186 -9.24 5.26 -10.09
CA LEU A 186 -7.85 5.71 -9.95
C LEU A 186 -7.44 5.88 -8.48
N ALA A 187 -8.36 6.34 -7.62
CA ALA A 187 -8.12 6.41 -6.19
C ALA A 187 -8.07 5.02 -5.52
N CYS A 188 -8.93 4.09 -5.91
CA CYS A 188 -8.86 2.68 -5.51
C CYS A 188 -7.55 2.02 -5.95
N LEU A 189 -7.12 2.30 -7.18
CA LEU A 189 -5.85 1.84 -7.73
C LEU A 189 -4.66 2.38 -6.93
N SER A 190 -4.63 3.69 -6.70
CA SER A 190 -3.61 4.35 -5.89
C SER A 190 -3.56 3.76 -4.46
N SER A 191 -4.73 3.60 -3.84
CA SER A 191 -4.84 3.03 -2.50
C SER A 191 -4.32 1.60 -2.41
N SER A 192 -4.75 0.71 -3.31
CA SER A 192 -4.36 -0.71 -3.27
C SER A 192 -2.86 -0.91 -3.47
N SER A 193 -2.26 -0.19 -4.43
CA SER A 193 -0.80 -0.19 -4.62
C SER A 193 -0.04 0.39 -3.44
N HIS A 194 -0.55 1.47 -2.85
CA HIS A 194 0.01 2.07 -1.66
C HIS A 194 0.02 1.10 -0.46
N LEU A 195 -1.11 0.45 -0.21
CA LEU A 195 -1.23 -0.53 0.87
C LEU A 195 -0.34 -1.76 0.64
N ALA A 196 -0.25 -2.25 -0.61
CA ALA A 196 0.64 -3.35 -0.96
C ALA A 196 2.12 -3.00 -0.69
N ALA A 197 2.54 -1.79 -1.03
CA ALA A 197 3.88 -1.29 -0.73
C ALA A 197 4.15 -1.25 0.78
N LEU A 198 3.23 -0.68 1.55
CA LEU A 198 3.38 -0.54 2.99
C LEU A 198 3.43 -1.89 3.73
N GLN A 199 2.70 -2.90 3.28
CA GLN A 199 2.75 -4.24 3.89
C GLN A 199 4.14 -4.87 3.81
N VAL A 200 4.89 -4.57 2.76
CA VAL A 200 6.23 -5.12 2.54
C VAL A 200 7.30 -4.27 3.23
N LEU A 201 7.04 -2.97 3.37
CA LEU A 201 7.87 -2.06 4.13
C LEU A 201 7.56 -2.18 5.63
N LYS A 202 8.36 -2.99 6.34
CA LYS A 202 8.36 -2.91 7.81
C LYS A 202 8.69 -1.47 8.20
N ILE A 203 7.70 -0.80 8.77
CA ILE A 203 7.75 0.61 9.16
C ILE A 203 9.03 0.88 9.96
N ASP A 204 9.77 1.91 9.53
CA ASP A 204 11.05 2.34 10.07
C ASP A 204 10.99 2.71 11.56
N ALA A 205 12.17 2.73 12.20
CA ALA A 205 12.37 3.17 13.59
C ALA A 205 11.88 4.59 13.89
N HIS A 206 11.63 5.42 12.86
CA HIS A 206 11.18 6.80 13.00
C HIS A 206 9.66 6.87 13.23
N LYS A 207 9.28 6.96 14.52
CA LYS A 207 7.88 7.03 14.98
C LYS A 207 7.07 8.18 14.35
N THR A 208 7.70 9.32 14.08
CA THR A 208 7.01 10.52 13.57
C THR A 208 6.59 10.40 12.11
N THR A 209 7.52 10.03 11.22
CA THR A 209 7.21 9.82 9.79
C THR A 209 6.15 8.75 9.60
N THR A 210 6.27 7.67 10.39
CA THR A 210 5.27 6.62 10.47
C THR A 210 3.88 7.15 10.82
N LEU A 211 3.80 7.95 11.87
CA LEU A 211 2.54 8.52 12.33
C LEU A 211 1.90 9.40 11.25
N ILE A 212 2.69 10.26 10.60
CA ILE A 212 2.22 11.11 9.49
C ILE A 212 1.66 10.25 8.36
N ARG A 213 2.38 9.20 7.94
CA ARG A 213 1.91 8.28 6.90
C ARG A 213 0.61 7.61 7.29
N VAL A 214 0.50 7.09 8.52
CA VAL A 214 -0.74 6.49 9.03
C VAL A 214 -1.89 7.49 8.99
N CYS A 215 -1.67 8.75 9.39
CA CYS A 215 -2.69 9.79 9.30
C CYS A 215 -3.12 10.05 7.85
N VAL A 216 -2.18 10.12 6.90
CA VAL A 216 -2.48 10.30 5.47
C VAL A 216 -3.28 9.12 4.92
N ILE A 217 -2.88 7.89 5.26
CA ILE A 217 -3.59 6.66 4.84
C ILE A 217 -5.02 6.66 5.37
N VAL A 218 -5.20 6.92 6.67
CA VAL A 218 -6.52 6.93 7.30
C VAL A 218 -7.39 8.02 6.68
N SER A 219 -6.83 9.22 6.45
CA SER A 219 -7.56 10.31 5.79
C SER A 219 -7.97 9.89 4.38
N PHE A 220 -7.04 9.36 3.59
CA PHE A 220 -7.34 8.90 2.23
C PHE A 220 -8.40 7.79 2.21
N ALA A 221 -8.33 6.84 3.15
CA ALA A 221 -9.32 5.78 3.28
C ALA A 221 -10.72 6.31 3.60
N ILE A 222 -10.83 7.30 4.50
CA ILE A 222 -12.10 7.94 4.83
C ILE A 222 -12.65 8.67 3.61
N PHE A 223 -11.85 9.50 2.95
CA PHE A 223 -12.26 10.21 1.73
C PHE A 223 -12.73 9.23 0.65
N LEU A 224 -11.93 8.20 0.35
CA LEU A 224 -12.28 7.20 -0.65
C LEU A 224 -13.56 6.44 -0.30
N THR A 225 -13.76 6.07 0.97
CA THR A 225 -14.98 5.38 1.41
C THR A 225 -16.21 6.27 1.21
N VAL A 226 -16.12 7.54 1.61
CA VAL A 226 -17.20 8.51 1.40
C VAL A 226 -17.47 8.73 -0.09
N THR A 227 -16.43 8.83 -0.92
CA THR A 227 -16.59 8.99 -2.37
C THR A 227 -17.26 7.77 -3.01
N ILE A 228 -16.90 6.56 -2.56
CA ILE A 228 -17.55 5.31 -3.00
C ILE A 228 -19.02 5.28 -2.58
N ASP A 229 -19.35 5.68 -1.35
CA ASP A 229 -20.73 5.75 -0.88
C ASP A 229 -21.59 6.73 -1.69
N LEU A 230 -20.99 7.81 -2.16
CA LEU A 230 -21.64 8.78 -3.04
C LEU A 230 -21.77 8.24 -4.48
N SER A 231 -20.83 7.42 -4.94
CA SER A 231 -20.86 6.82 -6.29
C SER A 231 -21.67 5.52 -6.32
N ARG A 232 -22.99 5.64 -6.52
CA ARG A 232 -23.88 4.48 -6.60
C ARG A 232 -23.48 3.45 -7.66
N TYR A 233 -22.87 3.88 -8.77
CA TYR A 233 -22.60 3.00 -9.91
C TYR A 233 -21.13 2.61 -10.08
N CYS A 234 -20.23 3.07 -9.21
CA CYS A 234 -18.81 2.74 -9.35
C CYS A 234 -18.54 1.23 -9.33
N PHE A 235 -19.38 0.43 -8.67
CA PHE A 235 -19.20 -1.02 -8.61
C PHE A 235 -20.26 -1.81 -9.37
N GLN A 236 -21.02 -1.15 -10.24
CA GLN A 236 -22.10 -1.78 -11.00
C GLN A 236 -21.66 -3.06 -11.76
N PRO A 237 -20.48 -3.13 -12.42
CA PRO A 237 -20.03 -4.37 -13.06
C PRO A 237 -19.85 -5.54 -12.09
N GLY A 238 -19.29 -5.25 -10.90
CA GLY A 238 -19.13 -6.23 -9.84
C GLY A 238 -20.49 -6.67 -9.29
N PHE A 239 -21.43 -5.73 -9.16
CA PHE A 239 -22.78 -6.02 -8.69
C PHE A 239 -23.61 -6.81 -9.66
N ILE A 240 -23.51 -6.59 -10.97
CA ILE A 240 -24.23 -7.42 -11.95
C ILE A 240 -23.79 -8.88 -11.83
N LEU A 241 -22.49 -9.13 -11.64
CA LEU A 241 -21.98 -10.48 -11.41
C LEU A 241 -22.48 -11.03 -10.06
N MET A 242 -22.43 -10.21 -9.01
CA MET A 242 -22.87 -10.59 -7.66
C MET A 242 -24.38 -10.87 -7.61
N GLU A 243 -25.20 -10.05 -8.25
CA GLU A 243 -26.65 -10.19 -8.41
C GLU A 243 -26.95 -11.53 -9.08
N ARG A 244 -26.30 -11.84 -10.21
CA ARG A 244 -26.48 -13.14 -10.87
C ARG A 244 -26.16 -14.30 -9.92
N VAL A 245 -25.06 -14.21 -9.17
CA VAL A 245 -24.69 -15.27 -8.22
C VAL A 245 -25.67 -15.35 -7.05
N LEU A 246 -26.13 -14.23 -6.49
CA LEU A 246 -27.01 -14.18 -5.32
C LEU A 246 -28.46 -14.52 -5.64
N VAL A 247 -28.99 -14.01 -6.75
CA VAL A 247 -30.37 -14.24 -7.17
C VAL A 247 -30.53 -15.66 -7.70
N TYR A 248 -29.66 -16.10 -8.63
CA TYR A 248 -29.77 -17.45 -9.20
C TYR A 248 -29.23 -18.53 -8.27
N GLY A 249 -28.16 -18.26 -7.51
CA GLY A 249 -27.53 -19.25 -6.64
C GLY A 249 -28.14 -19.35 -5.23
N PHE A 250 -28.59 -18.22 -4.67
CA PHE A 250 -29.01 -18.16 -3.26
C PHE A 250 -30.47 -17.71 -3.06
N HIS A 251 -31.22 -17.43 -4.14
CA HIS A 251 -32.63 -17.01 -4.08
C HIS A 251 -32.91 -15.84 -3.11
N MET A 252 -31.98 -14.89 -3.01
CA MET A 252 -32.18 -13.71 -2.15
C MET A 252 -33.33 -12.83 -2.63
N SER A 253 -34.06 -12.23 -1.68
CA SER A 253 -35.11 -11.25 -1.99
C SER A 253 -34.51 -9.95 -2.58
N LYS A 254 -35.20 -9.34 -3.55
CA LYS A 254 -34.80 -8.05 -4.17
C LYS A 254 -34.55 -6.93 -3.14
N GLY A 255 -35.23 -6.95 -2.00
CA GLY A 255 -35.02 -5.97 -0.92
C GLY A 255 -33.63 -6.08 -0.28
N ALA A 256 -33.19 -7.32 0.01
CA ALA A 256 -31.88 -7.57 0.59
C ALA A 256 -30.74 -7.24 -0.38
N GLU A 257 -30.97 -7.44 -1.68
CA GLU A 257 -30.04 -7.13 -2.75
C GLU A 257 -29.71 -5.63 -2.79
N ASN A 258 -30.71 -4.75 -2.82
CA ASN A 258 -30.50 -3.29 -2.82
C ASN A 258 -29.72 -2.82 -1.57
N VAL A 259 -29.98 -3.44 -0.41
CA VAL A 259 -29.26 -3.13 0.83
C VAL A 259 -27.80 -3.59 0.74
N LEU A 260 -27.56 -4.77 0.17
CA LEU A 260 -26.22 -5.31 -0.01
C LEU A 260 -25.42 -4.52 -1.04
N GLU A 261 -26.04 -4.11 -2.15
CA GLU A 261 -25.44 -3.24 -3.16
C GLU A 261 -24.98 -1.92 -2.54
N TYR A 262 -25.79 -1.32 -1.68
CA TYR A 262 -25.42 -0.05 -1.03
C TYR A 262 -24.33 -0.22 0.04
N LEU A 263 -24.39 -1.29 0.85
CA LEU A 263 -23.51 -1.45 2.01
C LEU A 263 -22.22 -2.24 1.73
N ALA A 264 -22.19 -3.11 0.72
CA ALA A 264 -21.05 -4.02 0.54
C ALA A 264 -19.75 -3.28 0.18
N PRO A 265 -19.70 -2.35 -0.81
CA PRO A 265 -18.46 -1.68 -1.18
C PRO A 265 -17.79 -0.92 -0.04
N PRO A 266 -18.48 -0.03 0.70
CA PRO A 266 -17.82 0.69 1.80
C PRO A 266 -17.37 -0.25 2.90
N ILE A 267 -18.14 -1.30 3.22
CA ILE A 267 -17.74 -2.29 4.22
C ILE A 267 -16.50 -3.05 3.77
N ILE A 268 -16.46 -3.52 2.53
CA ILE A 268 -15.32 -4.25 1.96
C ILE A 268 -14.09 -3.35 1.92
N MET A 269 -14.24 -2.12 1.41
CA MET A 269 -13.13 -1.18 1.32
C MET A 269 -12.61 -0.80 2.69
N PHE A 270 -13.49 -0.37 3.60
CA PHE A 270 -13.13 -0.05 4.98
C PHE A 270 -12.42 -1.23 5.66
N TRP A 271 -12.89 -2.45 5.42
CA TRP A 271 -12.25 -3.67 5.94
C TRP A 271 -10.87 -3.92 5.32
N VAL A 272 -10.69 -3.81 4.00
CA VAL A 272 -9.40 -3.99 3.31
C VAL A 272 -8.37 -2.96 3.81
N PHE A 273 -8.77 -1.70 3.92
CA PHE A 273 -7.95 -0.64 4.50
C PHE A 273 -7.57 -0.97 5.94
N PHE A 274 -8.57 -1.35 6.72
CA PHE A 274 -8.37 -1.62 8.13
C PHE A 274 -7.43 -2.81 8.38
N VAL A 275 -7.58 -3.90 7.65
CA VAL A 275 -6.67 -5.06 7.71
C VAL A 275 -5.25 -4.62 7.40
N SER A 276 -5.08 -3.78 6.39
CA SER A 276 -3.77 -3.29 5.97
C SER A 276 -3.14 -2.37 7.04
N VAL A 277 -3.92 -1.46 7.64
CA VAL A 277 -3.47 -0.61 8.76
C VAL A 277 -3.17 -1.43 10.03
N ALA A 278 -3.97 -2.46 10.31
CA ALA A 278 -3.75 -3.35 11.45
C ALA A 278 -2.42 -4.12 11.34
N GLN A 279 -2.02 -4.50 10.13
CA GLN A 279 -0.71 -5.12 9.88
C GLN A 279 0.46 -4.15 10.09
N LEU A 280 0.24 -2.87 9.79
CA LEU A 280 1.24 -1.81 10.00
C LEU A 280 1.45 -1.50 11.49
N LEU A 281 0.41 -1.63 12.31
CA LEU A 281 0.45 -1.32 13.74
C LEU A 281 0.54 -2.59 14.60
N GLU A 282 1.66 -3.33 14.52
CA GLU A 282 1.91 -4.54 15.32
C GLU A 282 1.46 -4.46 16.80
N PRO A 283 1.84 -3.43 17.59
CA PRO A 283 1.45 -3.36 19.01
C PRO A 283 -0.06 -3.12 19.21
N MET A 284 -0.72 -2.46 18.25
CA MET A 284 -2.15 -2.18 18.31
C MET A 284 -2.98 -3.29 17.70
N ARG A 285 -2.38 -4.21 16.91
CA ARG A 285 -3.06 -5.23 16.11
C ARG A 285 -4.13 -5.98 16.91
N ASN A 286 -3.81 -6.41 18.13
CA ASN A 286 -4.74 -7.18 18.98
C ASN A 286 -5.93 -6.35 19.47
N TRP A 287 -5.70 -5.07 19.82
CA TRP A 287 -6.75 -4.15 20.28
C TRP A 287 -7.68 -3.76 19.13
N ILE A 288 -7.07 -3.32 18.02
CA ILE A 288 -7.70 -3.00 16.74
C ILE A 288 -8.60 -4.15 16.26
N PHE A 289 -8.05 -5.37 16.26
CA PHE A 289 -8.79 -6.57 15.90
C PHE A 289 -9.97 -6.86 16.83
N SER A 290 -9.77 -6.75 18.15
CA SER A 290 -10.82 -6.96 19.14
C SER A 290 -11.97 -5.96 18.97
N PHE A 291 -11.64 -4.71 18.67
CA PHE A 291 -12.61 -3.67 18.39
C PHE A 291 -13.43 -3.98 17.14
N TRP A 292 -12.78 -4.38 16.06
CA TRP A 292 -13.47 -4.70 14.81
C TRP A 292 -14.33 -5.94 14.86
N LEU A 293 -13.88 -6.99 15.56
CA LEU A 293 -14.73 -8.16 15.79
C LEU A 293 -16.03 -7.80 16.51
N ARG A 294 -16.02 -6.76 17.38
CA ARG A 294 -17.24 -6.27 18.04
C ARG A 294 -18.15 -5.56 17.03
N ILE A 295 -17.59 -4.68 16.20
CA ILE A 295 -18.35 -3.98 15.15
C ILE A 295 -18.93 -4.97 14.15
N LEU A 296 -18.11 -5.89 13.63
CA LEU A 296 -18.52 -6.87 12.64
C LEU A 296 -19.61 -7.79 13.21
N ARG A 297 -19.51 -8.21 14.47
CA ARG A 297 -20.61 -8.96 15.13
C ARG A 297 -21.88 -8.14 15.23
N TYR A 298 -21.78 -6.84 15.52
CA TYR A 298 -22.95 -5.97 15.59
C TYR A 298 -23.61 -5.80 14.21
N LEU A 299 -22.82 -5.54 13.17
CA LEU A 299 -23.30 -5.38 11.79
C LEU A 299 -23.84 -6.67 11.18
N LEU A 300 -23.17 -7.81 11.41
CA LEU A 300 -23.64 -9.11 10.91
C LEU A 300 -24.73 -9.73 11.79
N SER A 301 -24.97 -9.23 13.01
CA SER A 301 -25.99 -9.78 13.93
C SER A 301 -27.35 -9.99 13.25
N PRO A 302 -27.93 -9.03 12.50
CA PRO A 302 -29.21 -9.22 11.84
C PRO A 302 -29.17 -10.33 10.79
N ALA A 303 -28.11 -10.37 9.97
CA ALA A 303 -27.92 -11.37 8.93
C ALA A 303 -27.68 -12.78 9.52
N LEU A 304 -26.87 -12.88 10.57
CA LEU A 304 -26.60 -14.13 11.28
C LEU A 304 -27.85 -14.62 12.03
N ASN A 305 -28.65 -13.72 12.59
CA ASN A 305 -29.92 -14.05 13.22
C ASN A 305 -30.96 -14.48 12.18
N TRP A 306 -30.97 -13.87 11.00
CA TRP A 306 -31.81 -14.30 9.89
C TRP A 306 -31.40 -15.71 9.40
N LEU A 307 -30.10 -15.95 9.20
CA LEU A 307 -29.55 -17.27 8.86
C LEU A 307 -29.84 -18.33 9.93
N LYS A 308 -29.87 -17.92 11.20
CA LYS A 308 -30.26 -18.78 12.33
C LYS A 308 -31.76 -19.13 12.29
N ASN A 309 -32.60 -18.21 11.80
CA ASN A 309 -34.04 -18.40 11.71
C ASN A 309 -34.44 -19.23 10.47
N GLU A 310 -33.66 -19.16 9.39
CA GLU A 310 -33.87 -19.99 8.19
C GLU A 310 -33.29 -21.41 8.36
N LYS A 311 -34.03 -22.28 9.06
CA LYS A 311 -33.98 -23.76 9.02
C LYS A 311 -32.66 -24.50 9.28
N LEU A 312 -31.49 -23.86 9.33
CA LEU A 312 -30.27 -24.52 9.76
C LEU A 312 -30.36 -24.75 11.26
N GLY A 313 -30.52 -26.02 11.66
CA GLY A 313 -30.51 -26.39 13.07
C GLY A 313 -29.29 -25.79 13.76
N GLU A 314 -29.48 -25.20 14.95
CA GLU A 314 -28.46 -24.41 15.66
C GLU A 314 -27.11 -25.15 15.80
N LYS A 315 -27.15 -26.48 15.86
CA LYS A 315 -25.96 -27.35 15.86
C LYS A 315 -25.20 -27.34 14.53
N GLN A 316 -25.89 -27.44 13.39
CA GLN A 316 -25.27 -27.42 12.06
C GLN A 316 -24.70 -26.05 11.74
N TYR A 317 -25.41 -24.98 12.09
CA TYR A 317 -24.92 -23.62 11.91
C TYR A 317 -23.61 -23.37 12.67
N LYS A 318 -23.54 -23.75 13.96
CA LYS A 318 -22.29 -23.63 14.73
C LYS A 318 -21.16 -24.48 14.15
N GLN A 319 -21.45 -25.72 13.74
CA GLN A 319 -20.47 -26.63 13.17
C GLN A 319 -19.87 -26.11 11.85
N VAL A 320 -20.63 -25.39 11.03
CA VAL A 320 -20.14 -24.84 9.75
C VAL A 320 -19.51 -23.45 9.94
N MET A 321 -20.12 -22.59 10.75
CA MET A 321 -19.71 -21.19 10.82
C MET A 321 -18.42 -20.98 11.63
N GLU A 322 -18.16 -21.78 12.67
CA GLU A 322 -16.90 -21.69 13.43
C GLU A 322 -15.64 -21.98 12.59
N PRO A 323 -15.55 -23.08 11.83
CA PRO A 323 -14.39 -23.34 10.99
C PRO A 323 -14.30 -22.33 9.84
N VAL A 324 -15.41 -21.90 9.24
CA VAL A 324 -15.39 -20.86 8.20
C VAL A 324 -14.84 -19.55 8.77
N LYS A 325 -15.32 -19.12 9.94
CA LYS A 325 -14.83 -17.92 10.61
C LYS A 325 -13.34 -18.05 10.98
N ALA A 326 -12.91 -19.19 11.52
CA ALA A 326 -11.51 -19.45 11.85
C ALA A 326 -10.62 -19.51 10.60
N THR A 327 -11.16 -20.01 9.48
CA THR A 327 -10.45 -20.11 8.20
C THR A 327 -10.30 -18.75 7.54
N ILE A 328 -11.39 -17.97 7.44
CA ILE A 328 -11.38 -16.57 6.97
C ILE A 328 -10.43 -15.76 7.84
N HIS A 329 -10.52 -15.92 9.17
CA HIS A 329 -9.63 -15.25 10.12
C HIS A 329 -8.15 -15.58 9.86
N THR A 330 -7.82 -16.87 9.76
CA THR A 330 -6.45 -17.32 9.55
C THR A 330 -5.92 -16.85 8.20
N LEU A 331 -6.70 -17.02 7.12
CA LEU A 331 -6.30 -16.62 5.77
C LEU A 331 -6.07 -15.11 5.65
N LEU A 332 -6.97 -14.29 6.19
CA LEU A 332 -6.96 -12.85 5.93
C LEU A 332 -6.10 -12.05 6.89
N PHE A 333 -5.99 -12.47 8.15
CA PHE A 333 -5.25 -11.70 9.15
C PHE A 333 -3.88 -12.28 9.47
N THR A 334 -3.63 -13.56 9.15
CA THR A 334 -2.39 -14.22 9.57
C THR A 334 -1.33 -14.22 8.46
N HIS A 335 -1.74 -14.26 7.20
CA HIS A 335 -0.81 -14.47 6.10
C HIS A 335 -0.61 -13.19 5.26
N PRO A 336 0.51 -12.47 5.39
CA PRO A 336 0.76 -11.22 4.65
C PRO A 336 0.71 -11.44 3.13
N VAL A 337 1.07 -12.64 2.66
CA VAL A 337 0.99 -13.01 1.23
C VAL A 337 -0.44 -12.99 0.70
N VAL A 338 -1.42 -13.43 1.50
CA VAL A 338 -2.82 -13.45 1.05
C VAL A 338 -3.31 -12.02 0.91
N VAL A 339 -3.00 -11.15 1.87
CA VAL A 339 -3.40 -9.74 1.81
C VAL A 339 -2.70 -9.03 0.65
N LEU A 340 -1.41 -9.26 0.46
CA LEU A 340 -0.68 -8.73 -0.71
C LEU A 340 -1.30 -9.22 -2.02
N SER A 341 -1.65 -10.50 -2.12
CA SER A 341 -2.28 -11.08 -3.32
C SER A 341 -3.64 -10.44 -3.60
N ILE A 342 -4.45 -10.23 -2.56
CA ILE A 342 -5.73 -9.52 -2.67
C ILE A 342 -5.50 -8.09 -3.17
N GLN A 343 -4.55 -7.35 -2.60
CA GLN A 343 -4.24 -5.98 -3.05
C GLN A 343 -3.78 -5.93 -4.51
N VAL A 344 -2.94 -6.87 -4.93
CA VAL A 344 -2.49 -6.98 -6.33
C VAL A 344 -3.68 -7.25 -7.27
N ILE A 345 -4.60 -8.14 -6.87
CA ILE A 345 -5.81 -8.42 -7.64
C ILE A 345 -6.70 -7.18 -7.73
N PHE A 346 -6.94 -6.48 -6.61
CA PHE A 346 -7.72 -5.24 -6.59
C PHE A 346 -7.09 -4.15 -7.45
N ALA A 347 -5.77 -3.99 -7.41
CA ALA A 347 -5.05 -3.09 -8.29
C ALA A 347 -5.25 -3.47 -9.76
N GLY A 348 -5.09 -4.76 -10.10
CA GLY A 348 -5.30 -5.25 -11.47
C GLY A 348 -6.73 -5.03 -12.00
N ILE A 349 -7.74 -5.29 -11.16
CA ILE A 349 -9.16 -5.01 -11.48
C ILE A 349 -9.35 -3.50 -11.69
N SER A 350 -8.82 -2.66 -10.80
CA SER A 350 -8.95 -1.20 -10.89
C SER A 350 -8.28 -0.64 -12.15
N VAL A 351 -7.09 -1.15 -12.52
CA VAL A 351 -6.44 -0.82 -13.82
C VAL A 351 -7.35 -1.20 -14.97
N THR A 352 -7.87 -2.43 -14.98
CA THR A 352 -8.71 -2.93 -16.07
C THR A 352 -9.97 -2.07 -16.21
N CYS A 353 -10.65 -1.76 -15.10
CA CYS A 353 -11.81 -0.89 -15.09
C CYS A 353 -11.49 0.53 -15.58
N ALA A 354 -10.41 1.16 -15.08
CA ALA A 354 -10.02 2.50 -15.50
C ALA A 354 -9.64 2.56 -16.99
N LEU A 355 -8.92 1.57 -17.50
CA LEU A 355 -8.56 1.49 -18.92
C LEU A 355 -9.78 1.21 -19.80
N LEU A 356 -10.66 0.29 -19.41
CA LEU A 356 -11.91 0.04 -20.12
C LEU A 356 -12.74 1.32 -20.17
N GLN A 357 -12.90 2.01 -19.05
CA GLN A 357 -13.70 3.23 -18.99
C GLN A 357 -13.10 4.35 -19.85
N LYS A 358 -11.76 4.52 -19.83
CA LYS A 358 -11.08 5.57 -20.59
C LYS A 358 -11.07 5.30 -22.10
N PHE A 359 -10.88 4.06 -22.53
CA PHE A 359 -10.59 3.75 -23.94
C PHE A 359 -11.76 3.11 -24.70
N THR A 360 -12.87 2.78 -24.02
CA THR A 360 -14.06 2.26 -24.72
C THR A 360 -14.74 3.39 -25.50
N PRO A 361 -14.90 3.28 -26.83
CA PRO A 361 -15.59 4.28 -27.63
C PRO A 361 -17.09 4.30 -27.29
N ALA A 362 -17.70 5.48 -27.38
CA ALA A 362 -19.13 5.62 -27.20
C ALA A 362 -19.90 4.87 -28.30
N PRO A 363 -20.91 4.06 -27.97
CA PRO A 363 -21.80 3.48 -28.97
C PRO A 363 -22.67 4.58 -29.59
N LEU A 364 -23.15 4.34 -30.81
CA LEU A 364 -24.17 5.20 -31.42
C LEU A 364 -25.50 5.03 -30.65
N PRO A 365 -26.26 6.13 -30.43
CA PRO A 365 -27.55 6.04 -29.77
C PRO A 365 -28.51 5.19 -30.62
N THR A 366 -29.19 4.26 -29.98
CA THR A 366 -30.22 3.43 -30.60
C THR A 366 -31.57 4.14 -30.66
N ALA A 367 -32.51 3.62 -31.45
CA ALA A 367 -33.84 4.22 -31.58
C ALA A 367 -34.59 4.33 -30.23
N SER A 368 -34.38 3.36 -29.33
CA SER A 368 -34.89 3.42 -27.95
C SER A 368 -34.26 4.57 -27.16
N ASP A 369 -32.93 4.72 -27.24
CA ASP A 369 -32.21 5.78 -26.52
C ASP A 369 -32.70 7.17 -26.98
N ILE A 370 -32.87 7.35 -28.29
CA ILE A 370 -33.40 8.60 -28.87
C ILE A 370 -34.82 8.87 -28.38
N ALA A 371 -35.66 7.83 -28.27
CA ALA A 371 -37.02 7.96 -27.73
C ALA A 371 -37.02 8.33 -26.23
N GLU A 372 -35.98 7.95 -25.48
CA GLU A 372 -35.75 8.34 -24.08
C GLU A 372 -35.07 9.71 -23.94
N GLY A 373 -34.76 10.38 -25.06
CA GLY A 373 -34.13 11.70 -25.05
C GLY A 373 -32.60 11.67 -24.92
N VAL A 374 -31.96 10.54 -25.24
CA VAL A 374 -30.51 10.45 -25.37
C VAL A 374 -30.10 10.95 -26.76
N GLY A 375 -29.43 12.09 -26.80
CA GLY A 375 -28.89 12.65 -28.05
C GLY A 375 -27.58 12.00 -28.47
N ALA A 376 -26.69 11.75 -27.52
CA ALA A 376 -25.42 11.05 -27.74
C ALA A 376 -24.94 10.38 -26.44
N TRP A 377 -24.20 9.28 -26.61
CA TRP A 377 -23.41 8.70 -25.53
C TRP A 377 -22.03 9.38 -25.50
N CYS A 378 -21.63 9.85 -24.32
CA CYS A 378 -20.37 10.52 -24.08
C CYS A 378 -19.36 9.52 -23.51
N SER A 379 -18.28 9.31 -24.26
CA SER A 379 -17.14 8.50 -23.84
C SER A 379 -16.00 9.41 -23.38
N LEU A 380 -15.23 8.92 -22.41
CA LEU A 380 -13.97 9.55 -21.97
C LEU A 380 -12.87 9.48 -23.04
N ASN A 381 -13.07 8.72 -24.13
CA ASN A 381 -12.13 8.61 -25.25
C ASN A 381 -12.30 9.73 -26.29
N ASN A 382 -12.60 10.95 -25.85
CA ASN A 382 -12.67 12.10 -26.76
C ASN A 382 -11.24 12.50 -27.19
N PRO A 383 -10.96 12.69 -28.50
CA PRO A 383 -9.66 13.18 -28.97
C PRO A 383 -9.19 14.46 -28.27
N GLN A 384 -10.12 15.34 -27.87
CA GLN A 384 -9.80 16.58 -27.15
C GLN A 384 -9.29 16.31 -25.73
N ASP A 385 -9.81 15.29 -25.05
CA ASP A 385 -9.37 14.87 -23.71
C ASP A 385 -8.05 14.08 -23.73
N ASN A 386 -7.61 13.64 -24.91
CA ASN A 386 -6.37 12.88 -25.06
C ASN A 386 -5.13 13.77 -25.25
N ALA A 387 -5.31 15.10 -25.33
CA ALA A 387 -4.21 16.04 -25.32
C ALA A 387 -3.49 16.02 -23.96
N TRP A 388 -2.17 15.88 -23.99
CA TRP A 388 -1.35 15.90 -22.78
C TRP A 388 -1.30 17.32 -22.23
N THR A 389 -1.87 17.52 -21.04
CA THR A 389 -1.73 18.80 -20.35
C THR A 389 -0.40 18.88 -19.61
N PHE A 390 0.03 20.10 -19.27
CA PHE A 390 1.24 20.31 -18.46
C PHE A 390 1.12 19.60 -17.10
N GLY A 391 -0.07 19.63 -16.48
CA GLY A 391 -0.35 18.92 -15.22
C GLY A 391 -0.13 17.41 -15.33
N GLN A 392 -0.61 16.80 -16.41
CA GLN A 392 -0.41 15.37 -16.68
C GLN A 392 1.06 15.01 -16.91
N THR A 393 1.76 15.82 -17.70
CA THR A 393 3.17 15.59 -18.02
C THR A 393 4.06 15.73 -16.79
N SER A 394 3.82 16.77 -15.98
CA SER A 394 4.54 17.00 -14.73
C SER A 394 4.29 15.90 -13.70
N ALA A 395 3.07 15.39 -13.57
CA ALA A 395 2.77 14.23 -12.72
C ALA A 395 3.59 12.99 -13.14
N LEU A 396 3.67 12.71 -14.45
CA LEU A 396 4.49 11.61 -14.96
C LEU A 396 5.98 11.81 -14.66
N ILE A 397 6.50 13.03 -14.84
CA ILE A 397 7.89 13.35 -14.54
C ILE A 397 8.18 13.14 -13.04
N LEU A 398 7.30 13.62 -12.16
CA LEU A 398 7.44 13.45 -10.71
C LEU A 398 7.42 11.97 -10.29
N LEU A 399 6.70 11.11 -11.01
CA LEU A 399 6.71 9.66 -10.81
C LEU A 399 8.00 8.98 -11.28
N ILE A 400 8.65 9.52 -12.31
CA ILE A 400 9.91 8.99 -12.84
C ILE A 400 11.09 9.38 -11.94
N VAL A 401 11.06 10.53 -11.27
CA VAL A 401 12.18 11.03 -10.45
C VAL A 401 12.65 10.03 -9.38
N PRO A 402 11.78 9.38 -8.58
CA PRO A 402 12.21 8.37 -7.61
C PRO A 402 12.86 7.14 -8.26
N VAL A 403 12.33 6.72 -9.40
CA VAL A 403 12.86 5.57 -10.17
C VAL A 403 14.24 5.91 -10.72
N TYR A 404 14.37 7.08 -11.36
CA TYR A 404 15.63 7.57 -11.89
C TYR A 404 16.68 7.75 -10.78
N SER A 405 16.32 8.36 -9.65
CA SER A 405 17.20 8.53 -8.49
C SER A 405 17.72 7.17 -7.99
N THR A 406 16.82 6.18 -7.88
CA THR A 406 17.17 4.82 -7.45
C THR A 406 18.14 4.14 -8.43
N ILE A 407 17.87 4.24 -9.73
CA ILE A 407 18.74 3.69 -10.79
C ILE A 407 20.10 4.38 -10.77
N HIS A 408 20.12 5.71 -10.63
CA HIS A 408 21.34 6.48 -10.55
C HIS A 408 22.18 6.10 -9.32
N THR A 409 21.58 5.95 -8.13
CA THR A 409 22.31 5.47 -6.93
C THR A 409 22.78 4.02 -7.07
N PHE A 410 22.06 3.19 -7.84
CA PHE A 410 22.46 1.82 -8.14
C PHE A 410 23.68 1.77 -9.07
N LEU A 411 23.70 2.61 -10.12
CA LEU A 411 24.74 2.62 -11.15
C LEU A 411 25.94 3.52 -10.83
N GLY A 412 25.74 4.64 -10.14
CA GLY A 412 26.66 5.77 -10.07
C GLY A 412 27.84 5.64 -9.12
N GLU A 413 27.77 4.78 -8.10
CA GLU A 413 28.91 4.60 -7.17
C GLU A 413 29.42 3.16 -7.07
N PRO A 414 30.65 2.90 -7.55
CA PRO A 414 31.39 1.69 -7.22
C PRO A 414 31.91 1.77 -5.78
N LEU A 415 31.09 1.33 -4.80
CA LEU A 415 31.41 0.69 -3.50
C LEU A 415 32.64 1.13 -2.67
N LYS A 416 33.29 2.28 -2.92
CA LYS A 416 34.52 2.65 -2.20
C LYS A 416 34.28 2.91 -0.71
N ASN A 417 33.09 3.36 -0.33
CA ASN A 417 32.81 3.77 1.05
C ASN A 417 32.31 2.65 1.99
N TYR A 418 31.71 1.57 1.48
CA TYR A 418 31.31 0.44 2.34
C TYR A 418 32.49 -0.46 2.77
N GLN A 419 33.63 -0.36 2.09
CA GLN A 419 34.87 -1.03 2.51
C GLN A 419 35.45 -0.44 3.81
N TYR A 420 35.13 0.82 4.15
CA TYR A 420 35.67 1.47 5.35
C TYR A 420 35.11 0.87 6.64
N VAL A 421 33.83 0.52 6.69
CA VAL A 421 33.20 -0.07 7.88
C VAL A 421 33.64 -1.53 8.09
N ALA A 422 33.90 -2.26 7.00
CA ALA A 422 34.38 -3.64 7.10
C ALA A 422 35.84 -3.74 7.57
N ASN A 423 36.67 -2.74 7.26
CA ASN A 423 38.10 -2.74 7.63
C ASN A 423 38.36 -2.18 9.04
N GLN A 424 37.48 -1.32 9.57
CA GLN A 424 37.63 -0.81 10.95
C GLN A 424 37.43 -1.89 12.03
N GLY A 425 36.72 -2.99 11.73
CA GLY A 425 36.57 -4.11 12.65
C GLY A 425 37.79 -5.05 12.76
N THR A 426 38.74 -4.97 11.82
CA THR A 426 39.92 -5.86 11.78
C THR A 426 41.18 -5.23 12.37
N ASP A 427 41.30 -3.90 12.41
CA ASP A 427 42.51 -3.24 12.92
C ASP A 427 42.50 -2.97 14.44
N SER A 428 41.35 -3.09 15.11
CA SER A 428 41.28 -2.95 16.58
C SER A 428 41.95 -4.11 17.33
N ASN A 429 42.16 -5.27 16.69
CA ASN A 429 42.93 -6.37 17.28
C ASN A 429 44.45 -6.28 17.05
N ARG A 430 44.94 -5.23 16.36
CA ARG A 430 46.39 -5.08 16.09
C ARG A 430 47.07 -4.03 16.97
N LYS A 431 46.32 -3.27 17.78
CA LYS A 431 46.88 -2.33 18.76
C LYS A 431 46.74 -2.89 20.17
N GLY A 432 47.69 -3.73 20.58
CA GLY A 432 47.71 -4.26 21.93
C GLY A 432 48.77 -5.32 22.25
N SER A 433 49.82 -5.48 21.44
CA SER A 433 51.07 -6.05 21.96
C SER A 433 51.99 -4.87 22.30
N VAL A 434 51.65 -4.18 23.38
CA VAL A 434 52.62 -3.34 24.06
C VAL A 434 53.55 -4.30 24.78
N ARG A 435 54.75 -4.48 24.21
CA ARG A 435 55.85 -5.13 24.91
C ARG A 435 56.23 -4.18 26.04
N VAL A 436 55.82 -4.50 27.26
CA VAL A 436 56.25 -3.80 28.47
C VAL A 436 57.68 -4.26 28.73
N ASP A 437 58.65 -3.43 28.35
CA ASP A 437 60.01 -3.57 28.87
C ASP A 437 60.02 -3.09 30.34
N PRO A 438 60.63 -3.85 31.26
CA PRO A 438 60.70 -3.47 32.66
C PRO A 438 61.77 -2.38 32.83
N GLY A 439 61.34 -1.13 32.92
CA GLY A 439 62.21 0.01 33.22
C GLY A 439 61.42 1.12 33.89
N ASP A 440 61.85 1.48 35.10
CA ASP A 440 61.32 2.53 35.97
C ASP A 440 60.89 3.81 35.24
N GLY A 441 59.74 4.37 35.64
CA GLY A 441 59.39 5.77 35.35
C GLY A 441 57.90 6.03 35.19
N ASP A 442 57.29 6.56 36.25
CA ASP A 442 56.08 7.40 36.32
C ASP A 442 54.94 7.18 35.31
N MET A 443 53.84 6.61 35.81
CA MET A 443 52.56 6.53 35.13
C MET A 443 51.85 7.89 35.10
N VAL A 444 51.81 8.54 33.93
CA VAL A 444 50.84 9.61 33.62
C VAL A 444 49.60 8.95 33.01
N VAL A 445 48.50 8.93 33.77
CA VAL A 445 47.19 8.47 33.31
C VAL A 445 46.58 9.54 32.39
N GLN A 446 46.70 9.37 31.06
CA GLN A 446 45.87 10.11 30.12
C GLN A 446 44.48 9.47 30.03
N LYS A 447 43.50 10.17 30.57
CA LYS A 447 42.06 9.87 30.46
C LYS A 447 41.63 10.12 29.01
N GLY A 448 41.64 9.08 28.18
CA GLY A 448 41.07 9.12 26.84
C GLY A 448 39.54 9.12 26.93
N GLU A 449 38.90 10.25 26.62
CA GLU A 449 37.45 10.32 26.45
C GLU A 449 37.03 9.43 25.28
N MET A 450 36.19 8.45 25.61
CA MET A 450 35.59 7.53 24.65
C MET A 450 34.50 8.29 23.87
N ILE A 451 34.86 8.81 22.69
CA ILE A 451 33.91 9.43 21.77
C ILE A 451 32.97 8.33 21.25
N SER A 452 31.69 8.44 21.61
CA SER A 452 30.61 7.56 21.16
C SER A 452 30.46 7.65 19.63
N PRO A 453 30.40 6.52 18.91
CA PRO A 453 30.28 6.51 17.45
C PRO A 453 28.90 6.97 16.92
N TYR A 454 27.97 7.39 17.80
CA TYR A 454 26.64 7.87 17.41
C TYR A 454 26.57 9.38 17.09
N ASP A 455 27.59 10.18 17.45
CA ASP A 455 27.56 11.64 17.24
C ASP A 455 28.16 12.10 15.88
N ALA A 456 28.63 11.17 15.04
CA ALA A 456 29.27 11.51 13.78
C ALA A 456 28.29 11.89 12.64
N HIS A 457 27.01 11.56 12.74
CA HIS A 457 26.05 11.75 11.63
C HIS A 457 25.24 13.06 11.66
N THR A 458 25.28 13.84 12.73
CA THR A 458 24.53 15.11 12.85
C THR A 458 25.34 16.36 12.49
N ARG A 459 26.65 16.25 12.22
CA ARG A 459 27.51 17.41 11.90
C ARG A 459 27.71 17.69 10.40
N SER A 460 27.34 16.77 9.51
CA SER A 460 27.62 16.90 8.07
C SER A 460 26.58 17.71 7.28
N SER A 461 25.44 18.09 7.87
CA SER A 461 24.36 18.78 7.15
C SER A 461 24.25 20.29 7.43
N ARG A 462 25.20 20.89 8.16
CA ARG A 462 25.20 22.33 8.49
C ARG A 462 26.12 23.22 7.67
N THR A 463 26.90 22.69 6.72
CA THR A 463 27.87 23.49 5.95
C THR A 463 27.57 23.64 4.46
N ALA A 464 26.42 23.16 3.97
CA ALA A 464 26.08 23.22 2.54
C ALA A 464 24.99 24.26 2.16
N SER A 465 24.48 25.09 3.09
CA SER A 465 23.40 26.05 2.79
C SER A 465 23.85 27.49 2.50
N ASN A 466 25.15 27.80 2.50
CA ASN A 466 25.61 29.19 2.40
C ASN A 466 26.32 29.53 1.08
N GLU A 467 26.25 28.66 0.06
CA GLU A 467 27.04 28.83 -1.17
C GLU A 467 26.19 29.14 -2.43
N TRP A 468 24.89 29.42 -2.29
CA TRP A 468 23.98 29.68 -3.42
C TRP A 468 23.34 31.08 -3.45
N GLU A 469 23.71 32.00 -2.56
CA GLU A 469 23.10 33.34 -2.49
C GLU A 469 23.83 34.46 -3.23
N ASN A 470 24.94 34.19 -3.93
CA ASN A 470 25.68 35.22 -4.67
C ASN A 470 25.97 34.80 -6.11
N GLU A 471 24.94 34.73 -6.96
CA GLU A 471 25.11 34.84 -8.43
C GLU A 471 23.74 34.93 -9.16
N VAL A 472 23.02 36.05 -9.06
CA VAL A 472 22.18 36.57 -10.16
C VAL A 472 22.05 38.10 -10.02
N VAL A 473 22.54 38.81 -11.04
CA VAL A 473 22.13 40.18 -11.44
C VAL A 473 21.09 40.04 -12.53
#